data_AF-A0A825BCJ3-F1
#
_entry.id   AF-A0A825BCJ3-F1
#
_cell.length_a   1.000
_cell.length_b   1.000
_cell.length_c   1.000
_cell.angle_alpha   90.00
_cell.angle_beta   90.00
_cell.angle_gamma   90.00
#
_symmetry.space_group_name_H-M   'P 1'
#
loop_
_entity.id
_entity.type
_entity.pdbx_description
1 polymer ?
#
loop_
_entity_poly.entity_id
_entity_poly.type
_entity_poly.pdbx_seq_one_letter_code
_entity_poly.pdbx_strand_id
1 'polypeptide(L)'
;GWDIIENALSSNADIRSASEVLYTNITLKKMVFDFYEREFWNKMRLNAIESQIIADELFCFGVNAGIKTAVKLAQKLVGTPLDGIMGVQTLRALNSADEDKFSLQYDKLEIEYYESLVAKKSANAVYLKGWKNRANAV
;
A
#
# COMPACT_ATOMS: atom_id res chain seq x y z
N GLY A 1 -2.86 -12.52 18.30
CA GLY A 1 -3.50 -11.62 17.31
C GLY A 1 -4.85 -12.18 16.96
N TRP A 2 -4.85 -13.32 16.25
CA TRP A 2 -6.06 -14.09 15.96
C TRP A 2 -6.89 -14.44 17.20
N ASP A 3 -6.26 -14.87 18.29
CA ASP A 3 -7.01 -15.14 19.54
C ASP A 3 -7.81 -13.93 20.05
N ILE A 4 -7.31 -12.69 19.89
CA ILE A 4 -8.04 -11.48 20.29
C ILE A 4 -9.26 -11.28 19.39
N ILE A 5 -9.09 -11.52 18.08
CA ILE A 5 -10.15 -11.41 17.08
C ILE A 5 -11.23 -12.47 17.33
N GLU A 6 -10.83 -13.74 17.49
CA GLU A 6 -11.72 -14.87 17.73
C GLU A 6 -12.49 -14.72 19.05
N ASN A 7 -11.82 -14.26 20.11
CA ASN A 7 -12.50 -13.95 21.37
C ASN A 7 -13.53 -12.82 21.21
N ALA A 8 -13.20 -11.74 20.49
CA ALA A 8 -14.16 -10.67 20.25
C ALA A 8 -15.35 -11.13 19.39
N LEU A 9 -15.12 -11.97 18.37
CA LEU A 9 -16.18 -12.50 17.52
C LEU A 9 -17.10 -13.47 18.27
N SER A 10 -16.56 -14.31 19.14
CA SER A 10 -17.34 -15.26 19.95
C SER A 10 -18.09 -14.60 21.13
N SER A 11 -17.58 -13.48 21.65
CA SER A 11 -18.11 -12.84 22.86
C SER A 11 -19.12 -11.72 22.58
N ASN A 12 -19.37 -11.37 21.32
CA ASN A 12 -20.29 -10.28 20.95
C ASN A 12 -21.44 -10.82 20.09
N ALA A 13 -22.60 -10.15 20.18
CA ALA A 13 -23.82 -10.59 19.51
C ALA A 13 -23.73 -10.51 17.97
N ASP A 14 -22.92 -9.57 17.45
CA ASP A 14 -22.74 -9.36 16.02
C ASP A 14 -21.33 -8.81 15.69
N ILE A 15 -21.02 -8.81 14.39
CA ILE A 15 -19.73 -8.34 13.84
C ILE A 15 -19.51 -6.85 14.11
N ARG A 16 -20.58 -6.05 14.19
CA ARG A 16 -20.45 -4.61 14.42
C ARG A 16 -19.95 -4.37 15.84
N SER A 17 -20.59 -4.96 16.84
CA SER A 17 -20.14 -4.87 18.24
C SER A 17 -18.72 -5.42 18.41
N ALA A 18 -18.42 -6.56 17.78
CA ALA A 18 -17.05 -7.09 17.79
C ALA A 18 -16.04 -6.10 17.18
N SER A 19 -16.39 -5.43 16.08
CA SER A 19 -15.52 -4.44 15.41
C SER A 19 -15.23 -3.23 16.30
N GLU A 20 -16.23 -2.72 17.03
CA GLU A 20 -16.05 -1.61 17.96
C GLU A 20 -15.08 -1.97 19.11
N VAL A 21 -15.19 -3.19 19.64
CA VAL A 21 -14.24 -3.73 20.65
C VAL A 21 -12.84 -3.89 20.06
N LEU A 22 -12.72 -4.46 18.86
CA LEU A 22 -11.42 -4.68 18.22
C LEU A 22 -10.72 -3.36 17.86
N TYR A 23 -11.49 -2.37 17.41
CA TYR A 23 -10.96 -1.04 17.07
C TYR A 23 -10.38 -0.32 18.29
N THR A 24 -10.99 -0.49 19.46
CA THR A 24 -10.51 0.15 20.70
C THR A 24 -9.40 -0.65 21.39
N ASN A 25 -9.18 -1.91 21.01
CA ASN A 25 -8.15 -2.76 21.59
C ASN A 25 -6.71 -2.28 21.23
N ILE A 26 -6.02 -1.71 22.22
CA ILE A 26 -4.68 -1.13 22.05
C ILE A 26 -3.65 -2.18 21.64
N THR A 27 -3.71 -3.38 22.25
CA THR A 27 -2.78 -4.46 21.93
C THR A 27 -2.92 -4.90 20.47
N LEU A 28 -4.16 -5.11 20.00
CA LEU A 28 -4.41 -5.49 18.61
C LEU A 28 -3.97 -4.39 17.64
N LYS A 29 -4.29 -3.13 17.92
CA LYS A 29 -3.83 -1.99 17.10
C LYS A 29 -2.32 -1.96 16.98
N LYS A 30 -1.59 -2.15 18.09
CA LYS A 30 -0.13 -2.22 18.07
C LYS A 30 0.36 -3.38 17.20
N MET A 31 -0.23 -4.58 17.33
CA MET A 31 0.14 -5.72 16.49
C MET A 31 -0.07 -5.45 14.99
N VAL A 32 -1.17 -4.78 14.63
CA VAL A 32 -1.46 -4.40 13.24
C VAL A 32 -0.48 -3.34 12.73
N PHE A 33 -0.18 -2.32 13.55
CA PHE A 33 0.83 -1.32 13.23
C PHE A 33 2.20 -1.97 12.98
N ASP A 34 2.69 -2.76 13.94
CA ASP A 34 3.99 -3.44 13.86
C ASP A 34 4.07 -4.38 12.63
N PHE A 35 2.94 -4.97 12.23
CA PHE A 35 2.85 -5.77 11.01
C PHE A 35 3.06 -4.90 9.76
N TYR A 36 2.32 -3.80 9.60
CA TYR A 36 2.45 -2.94 8.43
C TYR A 36 3.81 -2.26 8.35
N GLU A 37 4.34 -1.82 9.49
CA GLU A 37 5.67 -1.23 9.59
C GLU A 37 6.74 -2.23 9.13
N ARG A 38 6.73 -3.46 9.66
CA ARG A 38 7.72 -4.48 9.30
C ARG A 38 7.56 -5.01 7.89
N GLU A 39 6.33 -5.33 7.48
CA GLU A 39 6.08 -6.08 6.24
C GLU A 39 6.03 -5.20 4.99
N PHE A 40 5.81 -3.89 5.14
CA PHE A 40 5.69 -2.98 4.00
C PHE A 40 6.61 -1.79 4.14
N TRP A 41 6.46 -1.00 5.21
CA TRP A 41 7.19 0.26 5.39
C TRP A 41 8.71 0.07 5.41
N ASN A 42 9.20 -0.80 6.29
CA ASN A 42 10.62 -1.07 6.47
C ASN A 42 11.22 -1.83 5.28
N LYS A 43 10.49 -2.81 4.71
CA LYS A 43 10.95 -3.56 3.53
C LYS A 43 11.08 -2.67 2.29
N MET A 44 10.23 -1.65 2.15
CA MET A 44 10.35 -0.63 1.11
C MET A 44 11.24 0.54 1.52
N ARG A 45 11.82 0.53 2.72
CA ARG A 45 12.73 1.57 3.23
C ARG A 45 12.13 2.97 3.16
N LEU A 46 10.84 3.10 3.42
CA LEU A 46 10.09 4.35 3.20
C LEU A 46 10.54 5.50 4.12
N ASN A 47 11.11 5.19 5.30
CA ASN A 47 11.77 6.20 6.15
C ASN A 47 12.95 6.94 5.48
N ALA A 48 13.48 6.42 4.37
CA ALA A 48 14.58 7.06 3.63
C ALA A 48 14.08 7.94 2.47
N ILE A 49 12.76 8.03 2.27
CA ILE A 49 12.13 8.92 1.30
C ILE A 49 11.83 10.25 2.01
N GLU A 50 12.25 11.36 1.40
CA GLU A 50 12.11 12.70 2.01
C GLU A 50 10.69 13.28 1.87
N SER A 51 10.00 12.96 0.78
CA SER A 51 8.58 13.30 0.58
C SER A 51 7.68 12.28 1.26
N GLN A 52 6.86 12.75 2.20
CA GLN A 52 5.85 11.90 2.85
C GLN A 52 4.77 11.44 1.85
N ILE A 53 4.40 12.29 0.87
CA ILE A 53 3.41 11.94 -0.16
C ILE A 53 3.91 10.75 -0.99
N ILE A 54 5.15 10.80 -1.49
CA ILE A 54 5.74 9.69 -2.25
C ILE A 54 5.83 8.42 -1.40
N ALA A 55 6.18 8.55 -0.11
CA ALA A 55 6.25 7.42 0.81
C ALA A 55 4.86 6.78 1.03
N ASP A 56 3.82 7.60 1.22
CA ASP A 56 2.45 7.17 1.45
C ASP A 56 1.85 6.51 0.20
N GLU A 57 2.12 7.03 -1.00
CA GLU A 57 1.70 6.41 -2.26
C GLU A 57 2.30 5.01 -2.44
N LEU A 58 3.62 4.90 -2.24
CA LEU A 58 4.33 3.62 -2.30
C LEU A 58 3.83 2.64 -1.23
N PHE A 59 3.53 3.11 -0.02
CA PHE A 59 2.99 2.29 1.05
C PHE A 59 1.59 1.76 0.69
N CYS A 60 0.67 2.67 0.35
CA CYS A 60 -0.71 2.34 -0.01
C CYS A 60 -0.77 1.37 -1.19
N PHE A 61 -0.02 1.65 -2.27
CA PHE A 61 0.01 0.76 -3.41
C PHE A 61 0.74 -0.55 -3.11
N GLY A 62 1.84 -0.52 -2.35
CA GLY A 62 2.58 -1.71 -1.93
C GLY A 62 1.73 -2.68 -1.11
N VAL A 63 0.84 -2.17 -0.25
CA VAL A 63 -0.14 -2.97 0.49
C VAL A 63 -1.17 -3.61 -0.45
N ASN A 64 -1.64 -2.86 -1.46
CA ASN A 64 -2.69 -3.32 -2.38
C ASN A 64 -2.19 -4.29 -3.46
N ALA A 65 -1.00 -4.02 -4.03
CA ALA A 65 -0.49 -4.66 -5.25
C ALA A 65 0.85 -5.40 -5.05
N GLY A 66 1.40 -5.35 -3.83
CA GLY A 66 2.66 -5.97 -3.44
C GLY A 66 3.88 -5.05 -3.66
N ILE A 67 4.84 -5.14 -2.73
CA ILE A 67 6.07 -4.32 -2.70
C ILE A 67 6.77 -4.26 -4.06
N LYS A 68 7.05 -5.42 -4.67
CA LYS A 68 7.84 -5.49 -5.89
C LYS A 68 7.16 -4.75 -7.05
N THR A 69 5.83 -4.80 -7.13
CA THR A 69 5.04 -4.09 -8.14
C THR A 69 5.14 -2.59 -7.91
N ALA A 70 4.89 -2.14 -6.68
CA ALA A 70 4.92 -0.73 -6.32
C ALA A 70 6.29 -0.09 -6.60
N VAL A 71 7.36 -0.74 -6.16
CA VAL A 71 8.73 -0.26 -6.40
C VAL A 71 9.04 -0.21 -7.90
N LYS A 72 8.62 -1.21 -8.70
CA LYS A 72 8.86 -1.19 -10.15
C LYS A 72 8.16 -0.04 -10.88
N LEU A 73 6.94 0.31 -10.48
CA LEU A 73 6.25 1.46 -11.07
C LEU A 73 6.96 2.77 -10.72
N ALA A 74 7.46 2.89 -9.48
CA ALA A 74 8.21 4.07 -9.07
C ALA A 74 9.55 4.16 -9.82
N GLN A 75 10.28 3.04 -9.92
CA GLN A 75 11.52 2.93 -10.70
C GLN A 75 11.31 3.31 -12.17
N LYS A 76 10.17 2.96 -12.76
CA LYS A 76 9.79 3.35 -14.13
C LYS A 76 9.67 4.87 -14.26
N LEU A 77 9.08 5.55 -13.29
CA LEU A 77 8.93 7.02 -13.31
C LEU A 77 10.26 7.74 -13.13
N VAL A 78 11.05 7.31 -12.14
CA VAL A 78 12.31 7.98 -11.80
C VAL A 78 13.52 7.49 -12.61
N GLY A 79 13.29 6.64 -13.61
CA GLY A 79 14.33 6.21 -14.56
C GLY A 79 15.42 5.32 -13.97
N THR A 80 15.07 4.44 -13.02
CA THR A 80 16.02 3.48 -12.41
C THR A 80 15.73 2.04 -12.86
N PRO A 81 16.66 1.08 -12.68
CA PRO A 81 16.45 -0.31 -13.11
C PRO A 81 15.17 -0.92 -12.51
N LEU A 82 14.37 -1.59 -13.34
CA LEU A 82 13.05 -2.15 -12.96
C LEU A 82 13.14 -3.50 -12.21
N ASP A 83 14.03 -3.59 -11.23
CA ASP A 83 14.28 -4.81 -10.45
C ASP A 83 13.27 -5.00 -9.29
N GLY A 84 12.59 -3.93 -8.88
CA GLY A 84 11.67 -3.89 -7.75
C GLY A 84 12.36 -3.86 -6.39
N ILE A 85 13.63 -3.46 -6.34
CA ILE A 85 14.44 -3.32 -5.13
C ILE A 85 14.58 -1.84 -4.79
N MET A 86 14.22 -1.44 -3.55
CA MET A 86 14.43 -0.07 -3.07
C MET A 86 15.90 0.17 -2.71
N GLY A 87 16.77 0.17 -3.72
CA GLY A 87 18.20 0.41 -3.59
C GLY A 87 18.54 1.89 -3.42
N VAL A 88 19.82 2.19 -3.15
CA VAL A 88 20.33 3.57 -3.00
C VAL A 88 20.06 4.42 -4.25
N GLN A 89 20.13 3.82 -5.44
CA GLN A 89 19.86 4.52 -6.70
C GLN A 89 18.38 4.95 -6.80
N THR A 90 17.44 4.04 -6.48
CA THR A 90 16.01 4.34 -6.48
C THR A 90 15.66 5.39 -5.43
N LEU A 91 16.19 5.27 -4.19
CA LEU A 91 15.96 6.26 -3.14
C LEU A 91 16.46 7.65 -3.53
N ARG A 92 17.67 7.75 -4.08
CA ARG A 92 18.22 9.04 -4.54
C ARG A 92 17.35 9.66 -5.62
N ALA A 93 16.88 8.86 -6.57
CA ALA A 93 16.06 9.33 -7.67
C ALA A 93 14.67 9.78 -7.18
N LEU A 94 14.07 9.07 -6.21
CA LEU A 94 12.82 9.48 -5.56
C LEU A 94 12.97 10.79 -4.78
N ASN A 95 14.03 10.94 -3.99
CA ASN A 95 14.28 12.18 -3.23
C ASN A 95 14.63 13.38 -4.11
N SER A 96 14.98 13.14 -5.38
CA SER A 96 15.23 14.21 -6.36
C SER A 96 14.03 14.48 -7.27
N ALA A 97 12.94 13.72 -7.12
CA ALA A 97 11.74 13.86 -7.94
C ALA A 97 10.91 15.06 -7.48
N ASP A 98 10.24 15.70 -8.44
CA ASP A 98 9.17 16.64 -8.15
C ASP A 98 7.95 15.86 -7.63
N GLU A 99 7.53 16.16 -6.40
CA GLU A 99 6.49 15.44 -5.67
C GLU A 99 5.15 15.44 -6.42
N ASP A 100 4.64 16.61 -6.81
CA ASP A 100 3.36 16.76 -7.51
C ASP A 100 3.35 16.01 -8.85
N LYS A 101 4.45 16.11 -9.60
CA LYS A 101 4.58 15.41 -10.87
C LYS A 101 4.71 13.90 -10.68
N PHE A 102 5.43 13.44 -9.66
CA PHE A 102 5.53 12.01 -9.34
C PHE A 102 4.15 11.46 -9.03
N SER A 103 3.43 12.10 -8.09
CA SER A 103 2.12 11.67 -7.62
C SER A 103 1.12 11.50 -8.76
N LEU A 104 0.93 12.55 -9.56
CA LEU A 104 0.03 12.51 -10.73
C LEU A 104 0.40 11.42 -11.76
N GLN A 105 1.68 11.09 -11.89
CA GLN A 105 2.15 10.05 -12.79
C GLN A 105 2.01 8.66 -12.18
N TYR A 106 2.18 8.53 -10.86
CA TYR A 106 2.08 7.28 -10.14
C TYR A 106 0.63 6.78 -10.13
N ASP A 107 -0.34 7.65 -9.84
CA ASP A 107 -1.78 7.37 -9.95
C ASP A 107 -2.15 6.72 -11.29
N LYS A 108 -1.64 7.30 -12.38
CA LYS A 108 -1.89 6.79 -13.75
C LYS A 108 -1.34 5.38 -13.91
N LEU A 109 -0.12 5.13 -13.42
CA LEU A 109 0.49 3.79 -13.50
C LEU A 109 -0.24 2.78 -12.62
N GLU A 110 -0.75 3.17 -11.45
CA GLU A 110 -1.58 2.30 -10.61
C GLU A 110 -2.87 1.91 -11.34
N ILE A 111 -3.57 2.89 -11.92
CA ILE A 111 -4.79 2.67 -12.70
C ILE A 111 -4.52 1.72 -13.87
N GLU A 112 -3.46 1.98 -14.65
CA GLU A 112 -3.02 1.11 -15.75
C GLU A 112 -2.73 -0.32 -15.25
N TYR A 113 -2.08 -0.45 -14.09
CA TYR A 113 -1.81 -1.76 -13.49
C TYR A 113 -3.11 -2.50 -13.16
N TYR A 114 -4.07 -1.85 -12.50
CA TYR A 114 -5.35 -2.45 -12.17
C TYR A 114 -6.17 -2.84 -13.41
N GLU A 115 -6.18 -1.98 -14.44
CA GLU A 115 -6.80 -2.29 -15.73
C GLU A 115 -6.16 -3.53 -16.39
N SER A 116 -4.83 -3.66 -16.28
CA SER A 116 -4.12 -4.84 -16.78
C SER A 116 -4.52 -6.13 -16.06
N LEU A 117 -4.86 -6.07 -14.75
CA LEU A 117 -5.36 -7.23 -14.00
C LEU A 117 -6.75 -7.66 -14.45
N VAL A 118 -7.61 -6.70 -14.84
CA VAL A 118 -8.94 -6.98 -15.38
C VAL A 118 -8.83 -7.55 -16.80
N ALA A 119 -7.95 -6.99 -17.63
CA ALA A 119 -7.67 -7.52 -18.97
C ALA A 119 -7.19 -8.97 -18.93
N LYS A 120 -6.36 -9.33 -17.94
CA LYS A 120 -5.89 -10.71 -17.72
C LYS A 120 -6.97 -11.63 -17.13
N LYS A 121 -7.82 -11.11 -16.24
CA LYS A 121 -8.89 -11.87 -15.58
C LYS A 121 -10.11 -10.99 -15.39
N SER A 122 -11.09 -11.14 -16.29
CA SER A 122 -12.31 -10.31 -16.33
C SER A 122 -13.11 -10.33 -15.02
N ALA A 123 -13.06 -11.42 -14.25
CA ALA A 123 -13.69 -11.52 -12.94
C ALA A 123 -13.21 -10.44 -11.94
N ASN A 124 -12.02 -9.85 -12.15
CA ASN A 124 -11.52 -8.76 -11.32
C ASN A 124 -12.24 -7.42 -11.56
N ALA A 125 -13.05 -7.29 -12.62
CA ALA A 125 -13.75 -6.05 -12.97
C ALA A 125 -14.61 -5.52 -11.82
N VAL A 126 -15.13 -6.40 -10.96
CA VAL A 126 -15.91 -6.03 -9.77
C VAL A 126 -15.12 -5.18 -8.78
N TYR A 127 -13.79 -5.30 -8.74
CA TYR A 127 -12.92 -4.55 -7.83
C TYR A 127 -12.38 -3.25 -8.44
N LEU A 128 -12.44 -3.09 -9.76
CA LEU A 128 -11.76 -2.03 -10.49
C LEU A 128 -12.16 -0.62 -10.01
N LYS A 129 -13.45 -0.39 -9.78
CA LYS A 129 -13.92 0.90 -9.25
C LYS A 129 -13.29 1.23 -7.90
N GLY A 130 -13.21 0.26 -7.00
CA GLY A 130 -12.61 0.43 -5.67
C GLY A 130 -11.09 0.63 -5.74
N TRP A 131 -10.41 -0.05 -6.67
CA TRP A 131 -8.99 0.15 -6.91
C TRP A 131 -8.66 1.55 -7.43
N LYS A 132 -9.42 2.04 -8.43
CA LYS A 132 -9.24 3.41 -8.94
C LYS A 132 -9.49 4.47 -7.87
N ASN A 133 -10.48 4.27 -7.01
CA ASN A 133 -10.74 5.18 -5.89
C ASN A 133 -9.60 5.20 -4.87
N ARG A 134 -8.86 4.10 -4.68
CA ARG A 134 -7.72 4.05 -3.76
C ARG A 134 -6.45 4.67 -4.33
N ALA A 135 -6.24 4.59 -5.64
CA ALA A 135 -5.15 5.29 -6.32
C ALA A 135 -5.30 6.80 -6.11
N ASN A 136 -6.46 7.37 -6.51
CA ASN A 136 -6.71 8.81 -6.43
C ASN A 136 -6.97 9.38 -5.01
N ALA A 137 -6.67 8.64 -3.94
CA ALA A 137 -7.01 9.02 -2.56
C ALA A 137 -5.79 9.29 -1.67
N VAL A 138 -4.59 9.13 -2.20
CA VAL A 138 -3.33 9.54 -1.57
C VAL A 138 -2.96 10.93 -2.09
#